data_AF-A0A3P7S3V4-F1
#
_entry.id   AF-A0A3P7S3V4-F1
#
_cell.length_a   1.000
_cell.length_b   1.000
_cell.length_c   1.000
_cell.angle_alpha   90.00
_cell.angle_beta   90.00
_cell.angle_gamma   90.00
#
_symmetry.space_group_name_H-M   'P 1'
#
loop_
_entity.id
_entity.type
_entity.pdbx_description
1 polymer ?
#
loop_
_entity_poly.entity_id
_entity_poly.type
_entity_poly.pdbx_seq_one_letter_code
_entity_poly.pdbx_strand_id
1 'polypeptide(L)'
;MKETKETQMNQNKNQKKKKMAMILGIIAILLLMSIYVIAPILKGTFNKDIPTQPELDRNVIGSGDQQQDSDPDEEALLQEEVTKNTLNARIASALQPDENGLIYLSLKNRYEDKLLQVVIVNEETEEIYYTSPVLEPMMDIEYDKITNHPPKGEYPCIAYFYYYTMDEEPISHVGAQIKLIIE
;
A
#
# COMPACT_ATOMS: atom_id res chain seq x y z
N MET A 1 -56.20 -35.95 40.31
CA MET A 1 -55.40 -34.74 40.62
C MET A 1 -53.89 -34.97 40.76
N LYS A 2 -53.36 -36.22 40.78
CA LYS A 2 -51.91 -36.48 40.88
C LYS A 2 -51.16 -36.52 39.53
N GLU A 3 -51.82 -36.94 38.44
CA GLU A 3 -51.17 -37.10 37.12
C GLU A 3 -50.80 -35.78 36.41
N THR A 4 -51.46 -34.67 36.75
CA THR A 4 -51.23 -33.38 36.09
C THR A 4 -49.93 -32.70 36.56
N LYS A 5 -49.44 -33.00 37.77
CA LYS A 5 -48.22 -32.39 38.31
C LYS A 5 -46.93 -33.04 37.80
N GLU A 6 -46.93 -34.35 37.58
CA GLU A 6 -45.76 -35.07 37.07
C GLU A 6 -45.46 -34.69 35.61
N THR A 7 -46.50 -34.50 34.80
CA THR A 7 -46.36 -34.09 33.39
C THR A 7 -45.81 -32.66 33.26
N GLN A 8 -46.22 -31.73 34.13
CA GLN A 8 -45.71 -30.35 34.14
C GLN A 8 -44.26 -30.25 34.66
N MET A 9 -43.88 -31.09 35.63
CA MET A 9 -42.49 -31.11 36.14
C MET A 9 -41.50 -31.63 35.09
N ASN A 10 -41.90 -32.62 34.28
CA ASN A 10 -41.03 -33.23 33.28
C ASN A 10 -40.86 -32.35 32.02
N GLN A 11 -41.92 -31.63 31.60
CA GLN A 11 -41.84 -30.64 30.51
C GLN A 11 -40.93 -29.46 30.86
N ASN A 12 -40.99 -28.96 32.10
CA ASN A 12 -40.16 -27.83 32.55
C ASN A 12 -38.67 -28.20 32.65
N LYS A 13 -38.34 -29.44 33.05
CA LYS A 13 -36.96 -29.96 33.02
C LYS A 13 -36.41 -30.08 31.59
N ASN A 14 -37.20 -30.58 30.64
CA ASN A 14 -36.78 -30.70 29.24
C ASN A 14 -36.62 -29.33 28.54
N GLN A 15 -37.48 -28.36 28.86
CA GLN A 15 -37.32 -26.99 28.35
C GLN A 15 -36.07 -26.30 28.91
N LYS A 16 -35.75 -26.49 30.20
CA LYS A 16 -34.51 -25.96 30.79
C LYS A 16 -33.25 -26.58 30.18
N LYS A 17 -33.24 -27.89 29.92
CA LYS A 17 -32.12 -28.57 29.24
C LYS A 17 -31.95 -28.10 27.79
N LYS A 18 -33.03 -27.87 27.05
CA LYS A 18 -32.98 -27.31 25.68
C LYS A 18 -32.47 -25.86 25.66
N LYS A 19 -32.91 -25.02 26.60
CA LYS A 19 -32.41 -23.63 26.73
C LYS A 19 -30.93 -23.58 27.11
N MET A 20 -30.48 -24.47 28.00
CA MET A 20 -29.07 -24.56 28.38
C MET A 20 -28.19 -25.06 27.24
N ALA A 21 -28.67 -26.05 26.46
CA ALA A 21 -27.98 -26.51 25.24
C ALA A 21 -27.92 -25.43 24.15
N MET A 22 -28.96 -24.62 24.00
CA MET A 22 -28.98 -23.49 23.06
C MET A 22 -28.00 -22.38 23.47
N ILE A 23 -27.93 -22.05 24.77
CA ILE A 23 -26.96 -21.07 25.29
C ILE A 23 -25.53 -21.56 25.09
N LEU A 24 -25.25 -22.85 25.36
CA LEU A 24 -23.93 -23.45 25.09
C LEU A 24 -23.56 -23.41 23.61
N GLY A 25 -24.54 -23.63 22.71
CA GLY A 25 -24.33 -23.51 21.27
C GLY A 25 -23.98 -22.08 20.83
N ILE A 26 -24.68 -21.07 21.38
CA ILE A 26 -24.40 -19.66 21.09
C ILE A 26 -23.01 -19.26 21.60
N ILE A 27 -22.62 -19.72 22.80
CA ILE A 27 -21.28 -19.47 23.36
C ILE A 27 -20.19 -20.13 22.49
N ALA A 28 -20.42 -21.35 22.00
CA ALA A 28 -19.49 -22.02 21.10
C ALA A 28 -19.33 -21.30 19.75
N ILE A 29 -20.42 -20.76 19.19
CA ILE A 29 -20.39 -19.96 17.96
C ILE A 29 -19.66 -18.63 18.19
N LEU A 30 -19.89 -17.97 19.33
CA LEU A 30 -19.16 -16.75 19.70
C LEU A 30 -17.65 -16.99 19.87
N LEU A 31 -17.26 -18.14 20.42
CA LEU A 31 -15.86 -18.56 20.53
C LEU A 31 -15.24 -18.86 19.16
N LEU A 32 -15.97 -19.48 18.24
CA LEU A 32 -15.49 -19.72 16.88
C LEU A 32 -15.34 -18.41 16.09
N MET A 33 -16.27 -17.47 16.26
CA MET A 33 -16.17 -16.11 15.70
C MET A 33 -14.97 -15.34 16.26
N SER A 34 -14.70 -15.42 17.57
CA SER A 34 -13.53 -14.75 18.15
C SER A 34 -12.22 -15.33 17.61
N ILE A 35 -12.13 -16.65 17.44
CA ILE A 35 -10.97 -17.29 16.80
C ILE A 35 -10.85 -16.86 15.34
N TYR A 36 -11.95 -16.74 14.59
CA TYR A 36 -11.92 -16.29 13.19
C TYR A 36 -11.42 -14.84 13.03
N VAL A 37 -11.75 -13.95 13.96
CA VAL A 37 -11.27 -12.55 13.95
C VAL A 37 -9.83 -12.44 14.46
N ILE A 38 -9.45 -13.25 15.44
CA ILE A 38 -8.12 -13.19 16.08
C ILE A 38 -7.05 -13.92 15.25
N ALA A 39 -7.42 -14.98 14.52
CA ALA A 39 -6.49 -15.76 13.69
C ALA A 39 -5.74 -14.93 12.63
N PRO A 40 -6.37 -14.02 11.86
CA PRO A 40 -5.64 -13.17 10.91
C PRO A 40 -4.83 -12.05 11.60
N ILE A 41 -5.17 -11.67 12.84
CA ILE A 41 -4.41 -10.69 13.63
C ILE A 41 -3.12 -11.33 14.19
N LEU A 42 -3.19 -12.57 14.68
CA LEU A 42 -2.01 -13.30 15.18
C LEU A 42 -1.09 -13.86 14.07
N LYS A 43 -1.63 -14.13 12.88
CA LYS A 43 -0.85 -14.59 11.73
C LYS A 43 -0.12 -13.46 10.98
N GLY A 44 -0.15 -12.23 11.50
CA GLY A 44 0.50 -11.09 10.87
C GLY A 44 -0.10 -10.68 9.52
N THR A 45 -1.19 -11.31 9.05
CA THR A 45 -1.74 -11.07 7.71
C THR A 45 -2.41 -9.69 7.53
N PHE A 46 -2.54 -8.90 8.60
CA PHE A 46 -2.94 -7.49 8.54
C PHE A 46 -1.77 -6.51 8.67
N ASN A 47 -0.59 -6.99 9.01
CA ASN A 47 0.65 -6.24 8.86
C ASN A 47 1.35 -6.81 7.64
N LYS A 48 0.86 -6.44 6.45
CA LYS A 48 1.82 -6.28 5.35
C LYS A 48 2.76 -5.23 5.89
N ASP A 49 3.93 -5.64 6.37
CA ASP A 49 4.90 -4.76 7.00
C ASP A 49 4.99 -3.56 6.08
N ILE A 50 4.48 -2.42 6.56
CA ILE A 50 4.66 -1.17 5.87
C ILE A 50 6.18 -1.06 5.80
N PRO A 51 6.80 -1.12 4.62
CA PRO A 51 8.24 -1.11 4.53
C PRO A 51 8.70 0.10 5.32
N THR A 52 9.48 -0.15 6.38
CA THR A 52 10.06 0.89 7.23
C THR A 52 10.58 1.95 6.28
N GLN A 53 10.03 3.16 6.35
CA GLN A 53 10.33 4.22 5.39
C GLN A 53 11.85 4.30 5.27
N PRO A 54 12.43 3.97 4.10
CA PRO A 54 13.87 3.92 3.96
C PRO A 54 14.43 5.31 4.23
N GLU A 55 15.61 5.38 4.84
CA GLU A 55 16.35 6.64 4.89
C GLU A 55 16.54 7.15 3.46
N LEU A 56 16.49 8.47 3.29
CA LEU A 56 16.68 9.10 1.99
C LEU A 56 18.04 8.70 1.43
N ASP A 57 18.07 8.05 0.26
CA ASP A 57 19.34 7.63 -0.36
C ASP A 57 19.73 8.54 -1.53
N ARG A 58 20.65 9.48 -1.26
CA ARG A 58 21.25 10.35 -2.29
C ARG A 58 22.31 9.68 -3.16
N ASN A 59 22.77 8.48 -2.81
CA ASN A 59 23.77 7.78 -3.62
C ASN A 59 23.17 7.15 -4.87
N VAL A 60 21.84 7.11 -4.97
CA VAL A 60 21.14 6.68 -6.16
C VAL A 60 21.24 7.78 -7.22
N ILE A 61 22.11 7.55 -8.20
CA ILE A 61 22.30 8.44 -9.35
C ILE A 61 21.45 7.91 -10.50
N GLY A 62 20.56 8.76 -11.02
CA GLY A 62 19.67 8.43 -12.12
C GLY A 62 20.43 8.34 -13.41
N SER A 63 19.93 7.52 -14.33
CA SER A 63 20.53 7.35 -15.65
C SER A 63 19.78 8.07 -16.77
N GLY A 64 18.63 8.69 -16.45
CA GLY A 64 17.84 9.51 -17.36
C GLY A 64 17.94 11.01 -17.10
N ASP A 65 17.35 11.79 -18.01
CA ASP A 65 17.35 13.24 -17.97
C ASP A 65 16.52 13.76 -16.79
N GLN A 66 17.20 14.33 -15.80
CA GLN A 66 16.56 15.11 -14.73
C GLN A 66 16.43 16.55 -15.21
N GLN A 67 15.21 17.05 -15.28
CA GLN A 67 14.93 18.42 -15.68
C GLN A 67 14.29 19.17 -14.51
N GLN A 68 14.59 20.46 -14.45
CA GLN A 68 13.90 21.40 -13.57
C GLN A 68 12.94 22.17 -14.47
N ASP A 69 11.63 21.90 -14.31
CA ASP A 69 10.58 22.65 -15.00
C ASP A 69 10.72 24.13 -14.55
N SER A 70 11.26 24.97 -15.44
CA SER A 70 11.46 26.40 -15.23
C SER A 70 10.64 27.17 -16.26
N ASP A 71 9.34 26.92 -16.31
CA ASP A 71 8.42 27.64 -17.19
C ASP A 71 7.74 28.78 -16.40
N PRO A 72 8.02 30.06 -16.71
CA PRO A 72 7.49 31.22 -15.97
C PRO A 72 6.00 31.51 -16.22
N ASP A 73 5.29 30.69 -16.99
CA ASP A 73 3.87 30.88 -17.32
C ASP A 73 2.89 30.12 -16.37
N GLU A 74 3.36 29.39 -15.37
CA GLU A 74 2.51 28.73 -14.35
C GLU A 74 2.18 29.61 -13.12
N GLU A 75 2.83 30.78 -12.97
CA GLU A 75 2.56 31.69 -11.83
C GLU A 75 1.16 32.35 -11.89
N ALA A 76 0.46 32.25 -13.02
CA ALA A 76 -0.88 32.81 -13.21
C ALA A 76 -2.03 31.90 -12.72
N LEU A 77 -1.75 30.69 -12.21
CA LEU A 77 -2.75 29.75 -11.69
C LEU A 77 -2.73 29.61 -10.16
N LEU A 78 -2.35 30.69 -9.45
CA LEU A 78 -2.53 30.85 -8.00
C LEU A 78 -4.01 31.04 -7.57
N GLN A 79 -4.95 30.68 -8.42
CA GLN A 79 -6.38 30.71 -8.13
C GLN A 79 -7.00 29.40 -8.59
N GLU A 80 -7.13 28.44 -7.67
CA GLU A 80 -8.41 27.87 -7.26
C GLU A 80 -8.14 26.65 -6.37
N GLU A 81 -8.69 26.63 -5.16
CA GLU A 81 -8.60 25.59 -4.14
C GLU A 81 -9.22 24.23 -4.57
N VAL A 82 -8.75 23.62 -5.66
CA VAL A 82 -9.32 22.38 -6.24
C VAL A 82 -8.30 21.26 -6.46
N THR A 83 -7.02 21.44 -6.13
CA THR A 83 -6.04 20.34 -6.14
C THR A 83 -5.92 19.62 -4.78
N LYS A 84 -7.02 19.48 -4.04
CA LYS A 84 -7.03 18.74 -2.76
C LYS A 84 -7.08 17.21 -2.92
N ASN A 85 -6.99 16.68 -4.13
CA ASN A 85 -7.00 15.22 -4.37
C ASN A 85 -6.31 14.76 -5.68
N THR A 86 -5.37 15.53 -6.22
CA THR A 86 -4.55 15.06 -7.35
C THR A 86 -3.22 14.63 -6.77
N LEU A 87 -2.85 13.36 -6.92
CA LEU A 87 -1.53 12.88 -6.50
C LEU A 87 -0.45 13.78 -7.13
N ASN A 88 0.29 14.51 -6.30
CA ASN A 88 1.35 15.45 -6.71
C ASN A 88 2.61 14.75 -7.24
N ALA A 89 2.59 13.41 -7.26
CA ALA A 89 3.52 12.54 -7.94
C ALA A 89 2.72 11.57 -8.83
N ARG A 90 3.19 11.31 -10.04
CA ARG A 90 2.56 10.42 -11.01
C ARG A 90 3.54 9.32 -11.41
N ILE A 91 3.00 8.16 -11.76
CA ILE A 91 3.74 7.05 -12.36
C ILE A 91 2.82 6.31 -13.33
N ALA A 92 3.39 5.72 -14.39
CA ALA A 92 2.65 4.81 -15.26
C ALA A 92 2.20 3.54 -14.49
N SER A 93 0.97 3.10 -14.73
CA SER A 93 0.40 1.90 -14.09
C SER A 93 1.01 0.59 -14.57
N ALA A 94 1.62 0.61 -15.75
CA ALA A 94 2.34 -0.51 -16.34
C ALA A 94 3.69 0.01 -16.84
N LEU A 95 4.77 -0.62 -16.40
CA LEU A 95 6.13 -0.32 -16.79
C LEU A 95 6.62 -1.43 -17.72
N GLN A 96 7.10 -1.02 -18.89
CA GLN A 96 7.65 -1.90 -19.92
C GLN A 96 9.06 -1.41 -20.22
N PRO A 97 10.10 -2.05 -19.63
CA PRO A 97 11.48 -1.71 -19.94
C PRO A 97 11.80 -2.06 -21.39
N ASP A 98 12.61 -1.22 -22.03
CA ASP A 98 13.20 -1.54 -23.33
C ASP A 98 14.31 -2.61 -23.23
N GLU A 99 14.95 -2.93 -24.35
CA GLU A 99 16.06 -3.90 -24.40
C GLU A 99 17.25 -3.52 -23.50
N ASN A 100 17.37 -2.24 -23.11
CA ASN A 100 18.42 -1.72 -22.24
C ASN A 100 17.94 -1.52 -20.79
N GLY A 101 16.69 -1.91 -20.47
CA GLY A 101 16.07 -1.73 -19.17
C GLY A 101 15.56 -0.32 -18.88
N LEU A 102 15.49 0.55 -19.89
CA LEU A 102 14.95 1.90 -19.76
C LEU A 102 13.42 1.84 -19.67
N ILE A 103 12.86 2.45 -18.64
CA ILE A 103 11.43 2.54 -18.38
C ILE A 103 10.96 3.98 -18.47
N TYR A 104 9.76 4.18 -19.01
CA TYR A 104 9.04 5.44 -18.91
C TYR A 104 8.34 5.54 -17.55
N LEU A 105 8.73 6.52 -16.74
CA LEU A 105 8.24 6.67 -15.37
C LEU A 105 7.32 7.89 -15.21
N SER A 106 7.62 9.00 -15.89
CA SER A 106 6.91 10.28 -15.73
C SER A 106 6.76 10.72 -14.26
N LEU A 107 7.82 10.56 -13.45
CA LEU A 107 7.83 11.03 -12.06
C LEU A 107 7.97 12.54 -12.04
N LYS A 108 7.12 13.23 -11.30
CA LYS A 108 7.21 14.69 -11.11
C LYS A 108 7.08 15.01 -9.62
N ASN A 109 7.99 15.82 -9.08
CA ASN A 109 7.84 16.39 -7.75
C ASN A 109 7.23 17.79 -7.85
N ARG A 110 5.91 17.91 -7.66
CA ARG A 110 5.21 19.21 -7.69
C ARG A 110 5.21 19.95 -6.34
N TYR A 111 5.94 19.47 -5.35
CA TYR A 111 6.08 20.18 -4.07
C TYR A 111 7.20 21.21 -4.14
N GLU A 112 7.01 22.36 -3.50
CA GLU A 112 8.03 23.40 -3.35
C GLU A 112 8.96 23.16 -2.15
N ASP A 113 8.53 22.35 -1.19
CA ASP A 113 9.11 22.26 0.15
C ASP A 113 9.45 20.82 0.59
N LYS A 114 9.40 19.86 -0.33
CA LYS A 114 9.60 18.43 -0.04
C LYS A 114 10.51 17.76 -1.04
N LEU A 115 11.27 16.79 -0.54
CA LEU A 115 11.99 15.83 -1.36
C LEU A 115 11.10 14.61 -1.62
N LEU A 116 11.26 14.01 -2.80
CA LEU A 116 10.56 12.80 -3.20
C LEU A 116 11.56 11.73 -3.61
N GLN A 117 11.38 10.51 -3.09
CA GLN A 117 12.04 9.32 -3.61
C GLN A 117 11.02 8.22 -3.86
N VAL A 118 11.04 7.65 -5.06
CA VAL A 118 10.18 6.54 -5.48
C VAL A 118 10.96 5.23 -5.47
N VAL A 119 10.36 4.19 -4.88
CA VAL A 119 10.88 2.82 -4.89
C VAL A 119 9.81 1.89 -5.43
N ILE A 120 10.19 1.02 -6.38
CA ILE A 120 9.30 0.02 -6.96
C ILE A 120 9.72 -1.34 -6.46
N VAL A 121 8.81 -2.03 -5.79
CA VAL A 121 9.03 -3.35 -5.22
C VAL A 121 8.04 -4.37 -5.77
N ASN A 122 8.48 -5.62 -5.89
CA ASN A 122 7.60 -6.76 -6.09
C ASN A 122 6.63 -6.89 -4.91
N GLU A 123 5.34 -7.11 -5.21
CA GLU A 123 4.30 -7.17 -4.19
C GLU A 123 4.42 -8.39 -3.26
N GLU A 124 4.95 -9.51 -3.75
CA GLU A 124 5.06 -10.78 -3.04
C GLU A 124 6.46 -11.05 -2.48
N THR A 125 7.49 -10.76 -3.28
CA THR A 125 8.88 -11.09 -2.91
C THR A 125 9.62 -9.94 -2.24
N GLU A 126 9.03 -8.74 -2.21
CA GLU A 126 9.63 -7.49 -1.72
C GLU A 126 10.95 -7.11 -2.42
N GLU A 127 11.25 -7.76 -3.54
CA GLU A 127 12.40 -7.47 -4.38
C GLU A 127 12.29 -6.07 -4.98
N ILE A 128 13.31 -5.24 -4.80
CA ILE A 128 13.37 -3.89 -5.37
C ILE A 128 13.76 -4.00 -6.86
N TYR A 129 12.90 -3.51 -7.74
CA TYR A 129 13.18 -3.40 -9.18
C TYR A 129 13.72 -2.04 -9.58
N TYR A 130 13.39 -0.99 -8.83
CA TYR A 130 13.83 0.36 -9.12
C TYR A 130 13.84 1.23 -7.87
N THR A 131 14.89 2.04 -7.73
CA THR A 131 14.93 3.16 -6.81
C THR A 131 15.27 4.39 -7.62
N SER A 132 14.44 5.42 -7.55
CA SER A 132 14.75 6.72 -8.14
C SER A 132 15.81 7.47 -7.33
N PRO A 133 16.53 8.40 -7.97
CA PRO A 133 17.24 9.45 -7.26
C PRO A 133 16.30 10.26 -6.39
N VAL A 134 16.89 11.09 -5.52
CA VAL A 134 16.11 12.09 -4.79
C VAL A 134 15.67 13.19 -5.76
N LEU A 135 14.36 13.35 -5.93
CA LEU A 135 13.77 14.46 -6.64
C LEU A 135 13.65 15.66 -5.70
N GLU A 136 14.41 16.71 -6.00
CA GLU A 136 14.26 18.03 -5.39
C GLU A 136 12.93 18.68 -5.80
N PRO A 137 12.50 19.75 -5.11
CA PRO A 137 11.33 20.52 -5.50
C PRO A 137 11.33 20.88 -6.99
N MET A 138 10.19 20.67 -7.64
CA MET A 138 9.97 20.97 -9.07
C MET A 138 10.86 20.20 -10.07
N MET A 139 11.53 19.12 -9.64
CA MET A 139 12.23 18.21 -10.55
C MET A 139 11.32 17.11 -11.09
N ASP A 140 11.65 16.64 -12.29
CA ASP A 140 11.03 15.47 -12.90
C ASP A 140 12.01 14.47 -13.51
N ILE A 141 11.53 13.23 -13.65
CA ILE A 141 12.21 12.11 -14.30
C ILE A 141 11.23 11.48 -15.28
N GLU A 142 11.52 11.64 -16.57
CA GLU A 142 10.68 11.05 -17.62
C GLU A 142 11.02 9.58 -17.85
N TYR A 143 12.32 9.27 -17.92
CA TYR A 143 12.86 7.93 -18.14
C TYR A 143 13.94 7.60 -17.13
N ASP A 144 14.07 6.32 -16.75
CA ASP A 144 15.23 5.83 -16.00
C ASP A 144 15.41 4.33 -16.21
N LYS A 145 16.51 3.75 -15.74
CA LYS A 145 16.78 2.32 -15.86
C LYS A 145 16.35 1.56 -14.61
N ILE A 146 15.77 0.38 -14.82
CA ILE A 146 15.52 -0.56 -13.72
C ILE A 146 16.85 -0.99 -13.09
N THR A 147 16.86 -1.15 -11.78
CA THR A 147 18.04 -1.56 -11.00
C THR A 147 18.27 -3.07 -11.11
N ASN A 148 17.19 -3.84 -11.26
CA ASN A 148 17.23 -5.29 -11.34
C ASN A 148 16.37 -5.77 -12.52
N HIS A 149 16.86 -6.79 -13.24
CA HIS A 149 16.27 -7.31 -14.46
C HIS A 149 15.70 -8.71 -14.20
N PRO A 150 14.43 -8.83 -13.80
CA PRO A 150 13.82 -10.14 -13.62
C PRO A 150 13.66 -10.84 -14.99
N PRO A 151 13.46 -12.18 -14.99
CA PRO A 151 13.11 -12.91 -16.21
C PRO A 151 11.87 -12.34 -16.91
N LYS A 152 11.65 -12.78 -18.16
CA LYS A 152 10.43 -12.43 -18.91
C LYS A 152 9.18 -12.83 -18.13
N GLY A 153 8.23 -11.92 -17.99
CA GLY A 153 7.02 -12.13 -17.19
C GLY A 153 6.30 -10.84 -16.79
N GLU A 154 5.15 -11.01 -16.14
CA GLU A 154 4.41 -9.92 -15.51
C GLU A 154 4.57 -10.02 -13.98
N TYR A 155 4.95 -8.90 -13.37
CA TYR A 155 5.21 -8.81 -11.94
C TYR A 155 4.26 -7.79 -11.31
N PRO A 156 3.40 -8.19 -10.36
CA PRO A 156 2.64 -7.24 -9.56
C PRO A 156 3.62 -6.49 -8.65
N CYS A 157 3.55 -5.17 -8.69
CA CYS A 157 4.47 -4.30 -7.96
C CYS A 157 3.72 -3.21 -7.20
N ILE A 158 4.40 -2.65 -6.21
CA ILE A 158 3.98 -1.44 -5.51
C ILE A 158 5.05 -0.38 -5.74
N ALA A 159 4.66 0.77 -6.27
CA ALA A 159 5.47 1.98 -6.27
C ALA A 159 5.19 2.77 -5.00
N TYR A 160 6.19 2.86 -4.13
CA TYR A 160 6.16 3.69 -2.93
C TYR A 160 6.74 5.06 -3.21
N PHE A 161 5.96 6.10 -2.97
CA PHE A 161 6.36 7.50 -3.01
C PHE A 161 6.70 7.94 -1.60
N TYR A 162 7.97 8.12 -1.29
CA TYR A 162 8.46 8.57 0.00
C TYR A 162 8.71 10.07 -0.03
N TYR A 163 8.08 10.79 0.90
CA TYR A 163 8.24 12.23 1.05
C TYR A 163 9.11 12.55 2.26
N TYR A 164 10.03 13.49 2.09
CA TYR A 164 10.94 13.95 3.12
C TYR A 164 10.94 15.47 3.21
N THR A 165 11.34 16.00 4.36
CA THR A 165 11.63 17.42 4.53
C THR A 165 12.89 17.79 3.73
N MET A 166 13.16 19.09 3.57
CA MET A 166 14.42 19.56 2.97
C MET A 166 15.65 19.18 3.80
N ASP A 167 15.46 18.91 5.10
CA ASP A 167 16.47 18.38 6.02
C ASP A 167 16.51 16.84 6.03
N GLU A 168 15.88 16.19 5.04
CA GLU A 168 15.91 14.74 4.80
C GLU A 168 15.18 13.89 5.85
N GLU A 169 14.33 14.51 6.67
CA GLU A 169 13.53 13.79 7.65
C GLU A 169 12.30 13.16 6.97
N PRO A 170 11.96 11.89 7.27
CA PRO A 170 10.81 11.23 6.69
C PRO A 170 9.50 11.90 7.14
N ILE A 171 8.63 12.23 6.18
CA ILE A 171 7.31 12.82 6.44
C ILE A 171 6.22 11.75 6.36
N SER A 172 6.12 11.11 5.19
CA SER A 172 5.06 10.15 4.89
C SER A 172 5.40 9.37 3.62
N HIS A 173 4.60 8.32 3.35
CA HIS A 173 4.66 7.64 2.07
C HIS A 173 3.28 7.21 1.56
N VAL A 174 3.18 7.00 0.26
CA VAL A 174 1.98 6.49 -0.42
C VAL A 174 2.39 5.36 -1.35
N GLY A 175 1.62 4.27 -1.35
CA GLY A 175 1.82 3.15 -2.27
C GLY A 175 0.80 3.17 -3.41
N ALA A 176 1.25 2.96 -4.64
CA ALA A 176 0.39 2.73 -5.80
C ALA A 176 0.68 1.35 -6.40
N GLN A 177 -0.35 0.55 -6.63
CA GLN A 177 -0.19 -0.73 -7.31
C GLN A 177 0.08 -0.49 -8.80
N ILE A 178 1.12 -1.12 -9.32
CA ILE A 178 1.52 -1.07 -10.72
C ILE A 178 1.90 -2.48 -11.20
N LYS A 179 2.19 -2.61 -12.49
CA LYS A 179 2.75 -3.84 -13.07
C LYS A 179 4.07 -3.56 -13.74
N LEU A 180 5.05 -4.42 -13.54
CA LEU A 180 6.26 -4.48 -14.35
C LEU A 180 6.12 -5.62 -15.36
N ILE A 181 6.27 -5.32 -16.64
CA ILE A 181 6.10 -6.27 -17.75
C ILE A 181 7.45 -6.38 -18.46
N ILE A 182 8.06 -7.56 -18.42
CA ILE A 182 9.31 -7.87 -19.12
C ILE A 182 9.01 -8.76 -20.32
N GLU A 183 9.32 -8.29 -21.53
CA GLU A 183 9.05 -8.98 -22.80
C GLU A 183 10.17 -9.87 -23.31
#